data_AF-A0A936T030-F1
#
_entry.id   AF-A0A936T030-F1
#
_cell.length_a   1.000
_cell.length_b   1.000
_cell.length_c   1.000
_cell.angle_alpha   90.00
_cell.angle_beta   90.00
_cell.angle_gamma   90.00
#
_symmetry.space_group_name_H-M   'P 1'
#
loop_
_entity.id
_entity.type
_entity.pdbx_description
1 polymer ?
#
loop_
_entity_poly.entity_id
_entity_poly.type
_entity_poly.pdbx_seq_one_letter_code
_entity_poly.pdbx_strand_id
1 'polypeptide(L)'
;MFDGFEFPDVTIYAVAILVLLVLWQYYQLQILSGRILAVDIFDRSGTRMYIYVVPDADHVCDVCEAAHGRVFLPSHVAKKHFSPLTGECTRPTPCNGVLLGLYGAWLEARGVLENLRKNVKKGGIQLSAEEVRALVNGQWERCISAETDRVSVYLIEAMVSERSSPEVSIEGYRYVVNEAKEVRHLMLLVPAYLRLVQLLLQAGEEAEALEVIEQFERRFPRSKRGSHFPLEPQRDFMTSKKSNLMKSLPLKMSA
;
A
#
# COMPACT_ATOMS: atom_id res chain seq x y z
N MET A 1 4.95 -42.71 -46.91
CA MET A 1 6.36 -42.31 -47.15
C MET A 1 6.67 -41.13 -46.23
N PHE A 2 6.81 -41.41 -44.93
CA PHE A 2 7.39 -40.51 -43.95
C PHE A 2 8.43 -41.36 -43.21
N ASP A 3 9.47 -41.74 -43.95
CA ASP A 3 10.62 -42.42 -43.37
C ASP A 3 11.47 -41.40 -42.61
N GLY A 4 11.66 -41.69 -41.33
CA GLY A 4 12.89 -41.42 -40.57
C GLY A 4 13.49 -40.02 -40.68
N PHE A 5 12.80 -38.99 -40.17
CA PHE A 5 13.51 -37.81 -39.68
C PHE A 5 14.05 -38.12 -38.28
N GLU A 6 15.25 -38.71 -38.22
CA GLU A 6 16.05 -38.67 -37.00
C GLU A 6 16.51 -37.23 -36.81
N PHE A 7 15.84 -36.52 -35.90
CA PHE A 7 16.30 -35.21 -35.45
C PHE A 7 17.59 -35.43 -34.66
N PRO A 8 18.77 -34.99 -35.15
CA PRO A 8 19.98 -35.08 -34.37
C PRO A 8 19.77 -34.26 -33.10
N ASP A 9 20.25 -34.75 -31.95
CA ASP A 9 20.11 -34.14 -30.61
C ASP A 9 20.38 -32.62 -30.62
N VAL A 10 21.30 -32.19 -31.50
CA VAL A 10 21.64 -30.80 -31.84
C VAL A 10 20.44 -29.92 -32.22
N THR A 11 19.43 -30.47 -32.91
CA THR A 11 18.22 -29.71 -33.31
C THR A 11 17.37 -29.30 -32.12
N ILE A 12 17.31 -30.12 -31.06
CA ILE A 12 16.60 -29.78 -29.83
C ILE A 12 17.33 -28.61 -29.14
N TYR A 13 18.66 -28.66 -29.07
CA TYR A 13 19.46 -27.56 -28.54
C TYR A 13 19.33 -26.29 -29.39
N ALA A 14 19.31 -26.40 -30.72
CA ALA A 14 19.12 -25.27 -31.62
C ALA A 14 17.74 -24.62 -31.42
N VAL A 15 16.68 -25.42 -31.29
CA VAL A 15 15.32 -24.94 -31.00
C VAL A 15 15.27 -24.27 -29.63
N ALA A 16 15.90 -24.86 -28.60
CA ALA A 16 15.95 -24.27 -27.25
C ALA A 16 16.70 -22.92 -27.25
N ILE A 17 17.83 -22.83 -27.97
CA ILE A 17 18.58 -21.59 -28.15
C ILE A 17 17.72 -20.55 -28.87
N LEU A 18 17.03 -20.93 -29.94
CA LEU A 18 16.13 -20.02 -30.66
C LEU A 18 14.98 -19.53 -29.78
N VAL A 19 14.36 -20.40 -28.97
CA VAL A 19 13.32 -20.02 -28.01
C VAL A 19 13.88 -19.03 -26.97
N LEU A 20 15.06 -19.30 -26.42
CA LEU A 20 15.72 -18.39 -25.49
C LEU A 20 16.07 -17.05 -26.13
N LEU A 21 16.51 -17.03 -27.40
CA LEU A 21 16.79 -15.81 -28.15
C LEU A 21 15.52 -15.01 -28.43
N VAL A 22 14.42 -15.67 -28.78
CA VAL A 22 13.11 -15.02 -28.98
C VAL A 22 12.59 -14.44 -27.67
N LEU A 23 12.68 -15.20 -26.57
CA LEU A 23 12.33 -14.71 -25.23
C LEU A 23 13.20 -13.52 -24.82
N TRP A 24 14.51 -13.57 -25.12
CA TRP A 24 15.44 -12.48 -24.88
C TRP A 24 15.10 -11.24 -25.73
N GLN A 25 14.78 -11.41 -27.00
CA GLN A 25 14.43 -10.31 -27.90
C GLN A 25 13.08 -9.68 -27.51
N TYR A 26 12.10 -10.50 -27.13
CA TYR A 26 10.85 -10.03 -26.55
C TYR A 26 11.10 -9.25 -25.26
N TYR A 27 11.97 -9.74 -24.40
CA TYR A 27 12.39 -9.04 -23.19
C TYR A 27 13.08 -7.70 -23.48
N GLN A 28 14.00 -7.64 -24.46
CA GLN A 28 14.63 -6.39 -24.91
C GLN A 28 13.60 -5.40 -25.43
N LEU A 29 12.58 -5.85 -26.16
CA LEU A 29 11.46 -5.00 -26.59
C LEU A 29 10.62 -4.50 -25.40
N GLN A 30 10.42 -5.33 -24.37
CA GLN A 30 9.78 -4.90 -23.12
C GLN A 30 10.65 -3.88 -22.36
N ILE A 31 11.98 -3.98 -22.41
CA ILE A 31 12.89 -2.96 -21.85
C ILE A 31 12.84 -1.66 -22.64
N LEU A 32 12.92 -1.73 -23.97
CA LEU A 32 12.90 -0.56 -24.85
C LEU A 32 11.55 0.17 -24.84
N SER A 33 10.45 -0.57 -24.69
CA SER A 33 9.12 0.01 -24.42
C SER A 33 8.96 0.54 -23.00
N GLY A 34 10.03 0.47 -22.20
CA GLY A 34 10.08 0.91 -20.82
C GLY A 34 9.31 0.00 -19.86
N ARG A 35 8.64 -1.06 -20.30
CA ARG A 35 7.79 -1.89 -19.42
C ARG A 35 8.59 -2.68 -18.36
N ILE A 36 9.88 -2.95 -18.58
CA ILE A 36 10.78 -3.66 -17.66
C ILE A 36 12.14 -2.95 -17.58
N LEU A 37 12.72 -2.74 -16.39
CA LEU A 37 14.15 -2.37 -16.26
C LEU A 37 15.01 -3.64 -16.03
N ALA A 38 16.23 -3.69 -16.53
CA ALA A 38 17.12 -4.85 -16.35
C ALA A 38 17.50 -5.12 -14.86
N VAL A 39 17.27 -4.13 -13.99
CA VAL A 39 17.52 -4.20 -12.54
C VAL A 39 16.38 -4.93 -11.79
N ASP A 40 15.28 -5.24 -12.46
CA ASP A 40 14.06 -5.84 -11.89
C ASP A 40 14.24 -7.29 -11.39
N ILE A 41 15.26 -8.03 -11.86
CA ILE A 41 15.50 -9.44 -11.48
C ILE A 41 16.26 -9.59 -10.15
N PHE A 42 17.05 -8.59 -9.74
CA PHE A 42 17.95 -8.69 -8.59
C PHE A 42 17.48 -7.93 -7.35
N ASP A 43 16.41 -7.14 -7.44
CA ASP A 43 15.88 -6.40 -6.30
C ASP A 43 14.95 -7.28 -5.46
N ARG A 44 15.55 -8.09 -4.57
CA ARG A 44 14.84 -8.95 -3.61
C ARG A 44 13.88 -8.20 -2.67
N SER A 45 13.92 -6.86 -2.63
CA SER A 45 13.07 -6.07 -1.73
C SER A 45 11.69 -5.73 -2.30
N GLY A 46 11.49 -5.87 -3.61
CA GLY A 46 10.23 -5.51 -4.29
C GLY A 46 9.77 -4.07 -4.08
N THR A 47 10.55 -3.23 -3.39
CA THR A 47 10.18 -1.88 -2.96
C THR A 47 11.26 -0.90 -3.40
N ARG A 48 10.93 0.01 -4.32
CA ARG A 48 11.88 0.96 -4.92
C ARG A 48 11.80 2.35 -4.29
N MET A 49 10.68 2.67 -3.69
CA MET A 49 10.45 3.89 -2.93
C MET A 49 9.49 3.65 -1.78
N TYR A 50 9.53 4.54 -0.80
CA TYR A 50 8.55 4.63 0.26
C TYR A 50 7.87 5.98 0.23
N ILE A 51 6.55 6.02 0.36
CA ILE A 51 5.77 7.25 0.46
C ILE A 51 5.06 7.30 1.81
N TYR A 52 5.14 8.44 2.50
CA TYR A 52 4.38 8.69 3.71
C TYR A 52 3.06 9.38 3.37
N VAL A 53 1.94 8.79 3.80
CA VAL A 53 0.60 9.31 3.51
C VAL A 53 -0.18 9.37 4.81
N VAL A 54 -0.95 10.45 4.96
CA VAL A 54 -1.88 10.67 6.07
C VAL A 54 -3.30 10.75 5.52
N PRO A 55 -4.32 10.37 6.32
CA PRO A 55 -5.71 10.42 5.87
C PRO A 55 -6.15 11.87 5.63
N ASP A 56 -6.94 12.12 4.59
CA ASP A 56 -7.54 13.44 4.33
C ASP A 56 -8.70 13.70 5.29
N ALA A 57 -8.36 14.07 6.53
CA ALA A 57 -9.34 14.29 7.60
C ALA A 57 -9.00 15.53 8.43
N ASP A 58 -10.04 16.21 8.96
CA ASP A 58 -9.94 17.48 9.71
C ASP A 58 -9.10 17.40 11.00
N HIS A 59 -8.72 16.21 11.42
CA HIS A 59 -8.04 15.95 12.70
C HIS A 59 -6.59 15.50 12.53
N VAL A 60 -6.01 15.67 11.33
CA VAL A 60 -4.56 15.52 11.13
C VAL A 60 -3.85 16.74 11.71
N CYS A 61 -2.74 16.52 12.43
CA CYS A 61 -1.93 17.64 12.92
C CYS A 61 -0.96 18.16 11.87
N ASP A 62 -0.55 19.42 12.01
CA ASP A 62 0.36 20.13 11.11
C ASP A 62 1.65 19.35 10.83
N VAL A 63 2.21 18.64 11.83
CA VAL A 63 3.44 17.84 11.65
C VAL A 63 3.21 16.66 10.71
N CYS A 64 2.07 15.97 10.85
CA CYS A 64 1.70 14.84 10.00
C CYS A 64 1.26 15.32 8.61
N GLU A 65 0.52 16.43 8.55
CA GLU A 65 0.09 17.05 7.29
C GLU A 65 1.30 17.53 6.47
N ALA A 66 2.27 18.20 7.09
CA ALA A 66 3.50 18.62 6.43
C ALA A 66 4.37 17.44 5.94
N ALA A 67 4.18 16.24 6.51
CA ALA A 67 4.86 15.03 6.07
C ALA A 67 4.09 14.26 4.98
N HIS A 68 2.82 14.57 4.74
CA HIS A 68 2.01 13.94 3.70
C HIS A 68 2.71 14.06 2.35
N GLY A 69 2.85 12.97 1.60
CA GLY A 69 3.48 12.98 0.28
C GLY A 69 5.02 12.99 0.31
N ARG A 70 5.66 12.85 1.47
CA ARG A 70 7.13 12.67 1.53
C ARG A 70 7.52 11.31 0.98
N VAL A 71 8.48 11.31 0.05
CA VAL A 71 8.99 10.09 -0.61
C VAL A 71 10.46 9.88 -0.31
N PHE A 72 10.83 8.63 -0.03
CA PHE A 72 12.15 8.22 0.42
C PHE A 72 12.67 7.01 -0.37
N LEU A 73 13.99 6.93 -0.54
CA LEU A 73 14.63 5.72 -1.04
C LEU A 73 14.71 4.67 0.07
N PRO A 74 14.70 3.36 -0.25
CA PRO A 74 14.90 2.29 0.73
C PRO A 74 16.17 2.47 1.57
N SER A 75 17.25 2.98 0.96
CA SER A 75 18.52 3.26 1.65
C SER A 75 18.41 4.32 2.76
N HIS A 76 17.43 5.21 2.68
CA HIS A 76 17.15 6.20 3.72
C HIS A 76 16.28 5.62 4.83
N VAL A 77 15.26 4.83 4.47
CA VAL A 77 14.35 4.17 5.41
C VAL A 77 15.08 3.13 6.26
N ALA A 78 16.09 2.45 5.71
CA ALA A 78 16.88 1.46 6.43
C ALA A 78 17.82 2.05 7.51
N LYS A 79 17.96 3.38 7.60
CA LYS A 79 18.82 4.01 8.60
C LYS A 79 18.22 3.85 10.01
N LYS A 80 19.09 3.65 11.00
CA LYS A 80 18.68 3.58 12.41
C LYS A 80 18.00 4.90 12.80
N HIS A 81 16.84 4.81 13.46
CA HIS A 81 16.01 5.95 13.86
C HIS A 81 15.40 6.77 12.70
N PHE A 82 15.21 6.16 11.53
CA PHE A 82 14.44 6.79 10.47
C PHE A 82 13.02 7.16 10.95
N SER A 83 12.60 8.38 10.64
CA SER A 83 11.22 8.84 10.79
C SER A 83 10.83 9.63 9.54
N PRO A 84 9.62 9.41 8.98
CA PRO A 84 9.11 10.26 7.91
C PRO A 84 8.68 11.64 8.41
N LEU A 85 8.53 11.80 9.72
CA LEU A 85 8.14 13.05 10.37
C LEU A 85 9.38 13.88 10.73
N THR A 86 9.28 15.20 10.61
CA THR A 86 10.31 16.15 11.08
C THR A 86 10.21 16.43 12.59
N GLY A 87 9.18 15.94 13.26
CA GLY A 87 8.93 16.05 14.69
C GLY A 87 7.96 14.99 15.18
N GLU A 88 7.48 15.12 16.42
CA GLU A 88 6.47 14.22 16.99
C GLU A 88 5.06 14.68 16.64
N CYS A 89 4.13 13.72 16.53
CA CYS A 89 2.72 14.02 16.36
C CYS A 89 2.22 14.78 17.59
N THR A 90 1.61 15.95 17.39
CA THR A 90 1.13 16.81 18.49
C THR A 90 -0.17 16.32 19.12
N ARG A 91 -0.79 15.28 18.54
CA ARG A 91 -2.04 14.74 19.06
C ARG A 91 -1.80 13.64 20.10
N PRO A 92 -2.64 13.59 21.16
CA PRO A 92 -2.63 12.48 22.11
C PRO A 92 -2.89 11.12 21.45
N THR A 93 -3.75 11.10 20.41
CA THR A 93 -3.97 9.95 19.55
C THR A 93 -3.29 10.16 18.20
N PRO A 94 -2.42 9.22 17.75
CA PRO A 94 -1.70 9.37 16.48
C PRO A 94 -2.64 9.59 15.30
N CYS A 95 -2.23 10.44 14.34
CA CYS A 95 -2.98 10.68 13.10
C CYS A 95 -3.04 9.45 12.16
N ASN A 96 -2.42 8.32 12.55
CA ASN A 96 -2.39 7.07 11.80
C ASN A 96 -1.83 7.20 10.37
N GLY A 97 -0.91 8.14 10.15
CA GLY A 97 -0.16 8.20 8.91
C GLY A 97 0.74 6.99 8.73
N VAL A 98 0.87 6.52 7.50
CA VAL A 98 1.53 5.27 7.16
C VAL A 98 2.65 5.51 6.15
N LEU A 99 3.73 4.73 6.28
CA LEU A 99 4.81 4.68 5.31
C LEU A 99 4.61 3.45 4.43
N LEU A 100 4.28 3.64 3.16
CA LEU A 100 4.01 2.55 2.23
C LEU A 100 5.19 2.33 1.29
N GLY A 101 5.58 1.07 1.11
CA GLY A 101 6.52 0.67 0.07
C GLY A 101 5.81 0.54 -1.28
N LEU A 102 6.44 1.07 -2.33
CA LEU A 102 6.01 0.92 -3.71
C LEU A 102 7.19 0.47 -4.58
N TYR A 103 6.92 -0.49 -5.46
CA TYR A 103 7.77 -0.80 -6.60
C TYR A 103 7.70 0.30 -7.67
N GLY A 104 6.49 0.76 -8.01
CA GLY A 104 6.33 1.96 -8.83
C GLY A 104 6.66 1.80 -10.31
N ALA A 105 6.12 0.76 -10.98
CA ALA A 105 6.41 0.49 -12.39
C ALA A 105 5.55 1.27 -13.41
N TRP A 106 4.72 2.23 -12.99
CA TRP A 106 3.91 3.07 -13.89
C TRP A 106 4.50 4.46 -14.09
N LEU A 107 3.99 5.23 -15.07
CA LEU A 107 4.61 6.46 -15.55
C LEU A 107 4.83 7.49 -14.43
N GLU A 108 3.80 7.75 -13.64
CA GLU A 108 3.80 8.73 -12.55
C GLU A 108 4.80 8.32 -11.46
N ALA A 109 4.77 7.05 -11.03
CA ALA A 109 5.71 6.52 -10.05
C ALA A 109 7.16 6.54 -10.52
N ARG A 110 7.42 6.31 -11.81
CA ARG A 110 8.76 6.40 -12.39
C ARG A 110 9.28 7.83 -12.37
N GLY A 111 8.43 8.81 -12.70
CA GLY A 111 8.78 10.23 -12.59
C GLY A 111 9.20 10.60 -11.16
N VAL A 112 8.46 10.11 -10.17
CA VAL A 112 8.80 10.25 -8.73
C VAL A 112 10.15 9.60 -8.42
N LEU A 113 10.38 8.35 -8.86
CA LEU A 113 11.65 7.63 -8.65
C LEU A 113 12.84 8.34 -9.30
N GLU A 114 12.69 8.87 -10.50
CA GLU A 114 13.74 9.62 -11.19
C GLU A 114 14.07 10.92 -10.46
N ASN A 115 13.06 11.67 -10.03
CA ASN A 115 13.25 12.88 -9.24
C ASN A 115 13.94 12.57 -7.89
N LEU A 116 13.52 11.48 -7.24
CA LEU A 116 14.10 11.01 -6.00
C LEU A 116 15.57 10.59 -6.18
N ARG A 117 15.92 9.92 -7.29
CA ARG A 117 17.32 9.58 -7.65
C ARG A 117 18.18 10.82 -7.93
N LYS A 118 17.63 11.86 -8.53
CA LYS A 118 18.33 13.15 -8.73
C LYS A 118 18.59 13.86 -7.39
N ASN A 119 17.73 13.63 -6.39
CA ASN A 119 17.79 14.29 -5.07
C ASN A 119 18.28 13.38 -3.93
N VAL A 120 19.03 12.31 -4.22
CA VAL A 120 19.48 11.31 -3.21
C VAL A 120 20.12 11.94 -1.97
N LYS A 121 20.91 13.01 -2.14
CA LYS A 121 21.62 13.68 -1.03
C LYS A 121 20.69 14.45 -0.08
N LYS A 122 19.47 14.79 -0.50
CA LYS A 122 18.51 15.59 0.29
C LYS A 122 17.67 14.75 1.26
N GLY A 123 17.84 13.43 1.27
CA GLY A 123 17.14 12.55 2.18
C GLY A 123 15.73 12.15 1.76
N GLY A 124 15.14 12.81 0.75
CA GLY A 124 13.82 12.52 0.19
C GLY A 124 13.32 13.66 -0.69
N ILE A 125 12.10 13.52 -1.23
CA ILE A 125 11.37 14.57 -1.94
C ILE A 125 9.98 14.75 -1.33
N GLN A 126 9.35 15.89 -1.62
CA GLN A 126 8.00 16.23 -1.19
C GLN A 126 7.10 16.26 -2.42
N LEU A 127 6.02 15.48 -2.41
CA LEU A 127 4.96 15.56 -3.41
C LEU A 127 3.85 16.49 -2.91
N SER A 128 3.24 17.24 -3.83
CA SER A 128 1.97 17.92 -3.63
C SER A 128 0.82 16.92 -3.50
N ALA A 129 -0.32 17.35 -2.94
CA ALA A 129 -1.51 16.52 -2.86
C ALA A 129 -1.98 16.07 -4.26
N GLU A 130 -1.84 16.94 -5.26
CA GLU A 130 -2.15 16.64 -6.66
C GLU A 130 -1.24 15.56 -7.23
N GLU A 131 0.05 15.59 -6.92
CA GLU A 131 1.01 14.55 -7.34
C GLU A 131 0.72 13.21 -6.65
N VAL A 132 0.31 13.21 -5.38
CA VAL A 132 -0.11 11.97 -4.70
C VAL A 132 -1.40 11.40 -5.32
N ARG A 133 -2.38 12.25 -5.66
CA ARG A 133 -3.58 11.81 -6.37
C ARG A 133 -3.26 11.29 -7.78
N ALA A 134 -2.38 11.97 -8.51
CA ALA A 134 -1.94 11.51 -9.83
C ALA A 134 -1.23 10.15 -9.76
N LEU A 135 -0.47 9.90 -8.68
CA LEU A 135 0.20 8.63 -8.44
C LEU A 135 -0.78 7.46 -8.38
N VAL A 136 -1.94 7.61 -7.71
CA VAL A 136 -2.95 6.54 -7.60
C VAL A 136 -3.92 6.48 -8.78
N ASN A 137 -4.17 7.59 -9.45
CA ASN A 137 -5.03 7.66 -10.64
C ASN A 137 -4.33 7.22 -11.94
N GLY A 138 -3.02 6.99 -11.89
CA GLY A 138 -2.23 6.52 -13.03
C GLY A 138 -2.61 5.10 -13.49
N GLN A 139 -2.04 4.63 -14.61
CA GLN A 139 -2.32 3.29 -15.15
C GLN A 139 -1.53 2.17 -14.44
N TRP A 140 -1.52 2.18 -13.10
CA TRP A 140 -0.75 1.23 -12.29
C TRP A 140 -1.25 -0.21 -12.44
N GLU A 141 -2.55 -0.43 -12.63
CA GLU A 141 -3.15 -1.77 -12.81
C GLU A 141 -2.63 -2.53 -14.02
N ARG A 142 -2.19 -1.79 -15.05
CA ARG A 142 -1.67 -2.35 -16.31
C ARG A 142 -0.16 -2.63 -16.25
N CYS A 143 0.48 -2.30 -15.15
CA CYS A 143 1.93 -2.37 -15.01
C CYS A 143 2.37 -3.71 -14.40
N ILE A 144 3.63 -4.09 -14.65
CA ILE A 144 4.18 -5.36 -14.18
C ILE A 144 4.16 -5.49 -12.65
N SER A 145 4.16 -4.36 -11.94
CA SER A 145 4.15 -4.31 -10.49
C SER A 145 2.75 -4.19 -9.90
N ALA A 146 1.69 -4.26 -10.71
CA ALA A 146 0.31 -4.09 -10.26
C ALA A 146 0.01 -4.97 -9.04
N GLU A 147 0.32 -6.28 -9.11
CA GLU A 147 0.12 -7.20 -7.97
C GLU A 147 0.91 -6.80 -6.73
N THR A 148 2.14 -6.30 -6.91
CA THR A 148 3.01 -5.94 -5.79
C THR A 148 2.55 -4.66 -5.10
N ASP A 149 2.09 -3.69 -5.89
CA ASP A 149 1.73 -2.36 -5.43
C ASP A 149 0.25 -2.24 -5.05
N ARG A 150 -0.61 -3.17 -5.47
CA ARG A 150 -2.08 -3.07 -5.35
C ARG A 150 -2.56 -2.67 -3.97
N VAL A 151 -2.12 -3.38 -2.93
CA VAL A 151 -2.54 -3.10 -1.54
C VAL A 151 -2.09 -1.70 -1.10
N SER A 152 -0.86 -1.30 -1.45
CA SER A 152 -0.36 0.03 -1.13
C SER A 152 -1.12 1.11 -1.89
N VAL A 153 -1.43 0.91 -3.18
CA VAL A 153 -2.14 1.89 -4.01
C VAL A 153 -3.57 2.09 -3.52
N TYR A 154 -4.33 1.02 -3.25
CA TYR A 154 -5.67 1.14 -2.67
C TYR A 154 -5.66 1.84 -1.30
N LEU A 155 -4.62 1.62 -0.48
CA LEU A 155 -4.53 2.32 0.80
C LEU A 155 -4.26 3.81 0.62
N ILE A 156 -3.40 4.19 -0.33
CA ILE A 156 -3.12 5.60 -0.64
C ILE A 156 -4.39 6.25 -1.19
N GLU A 157 -5.06 5.62 -2.15
CA GLU A 157 -6.32 6.09 -2.72
C GLU A 157 -7.38 6.30 -1.64
N ALA A 158 -7.53 5.35 -0.73
CA ALA A 158 -8.46 5.46 0.37
C ALA A 158 -8.12 6.65 1.28
N MET A 159 -6.85 6.83 1.62
CA MET A 159 -6.41 7.93 2.49
C MET A 159 -6.60 9.31 1.85
N VAL A 160 -6.31 9.47 0.56
CA VAL A 160 -6.43 10.79 -0.11
C VAL A 160 -7.86 11.15 -0.50
N SER A 161 -8.80 10.20 -0.42
CA SER A 161 -10.18 10.38 -0.86
C SER A 161 -11.18 10.52 0.29
N GLU A 162 -10.75 10.44 1.56
CA GLU A 162 -11.68 10.31 2.68
C GLU A 162 -12.68 11.48 2.79
N ARG A 163 -12.24 12.70 2.51
CA ARG A 163 -13.11 13.88 2.52
C ARG A 163 -13.88 14.04 1.22
N SER A 164 -13.25 13.78 0.08
CA SER A 164 -13.83 14.05 -1.25
C SER A 164 -14.78 12.96 -1.73
N SER A 165 -14.54 11.71 -1.35
CA SER A 165 -15.28 10.53 -1.81
C SER A 165 -15.20 9.42 -0.74
N PRO A 166 -15.94 9.56 0.38
CA PRO A 166 -15.90 8.59 1.48
C PRO A 166 -16.18 7.14 1.07
N GLU A 167 -17.01 6.93 0.05
CA GLU A 167 -17.35 5.60 -0.48
C GLU A 167 -16.13 4.92 -1.10
N VAL A 168 -15.31 5.66 -1.87
CA VAL A 168 -14.05 5.17 -2.44
C VAL A 168 -13.09 4.78 -1.31
N SER A 169 -13.04 5.59 -0.25
CA SER A 169 -12.21 5.29 0.91
C SER A 169 -12.66 4.06 1.67
N ILE A 170 -13.97 3.88 1.88
CA ILE A 170 -14.52 2.67 2.50
C ILE A 170 -14.13 1.43 1.70
N GLU A 171 -14.34 1.43 0.38
CA GLU A 171 -13.97 0.29 -0.48
C GLU A 171 -12.46 0.03 -0.48
N GLY A 172 -11.63 1.08 -0.56
CA GLY A 172 -10.18 0.94 -0.54
C GLY A 172 -9.66 0.37 0.79
N TYR A 173 -10.19 0.83 1.93
CA TYR A 173 -9.84 0.22 3.22
C TYR A 173 -10.37 -1.21 3.35
N ARG A 174 -11.59 -1.49 2.86
CA ARG A 174 -12.17 -2.84 2.84
C ARG A 174 -11.30 -3.79 2.02
N TYR A 175 -10.80 -3.33 0.87
CA TYR A 175 -9.86 -4.07 0.05
C TYR A 175 -8.58 -4.40 0.84
N VAL A 176 -7.98 -3.40 1.48
CA VAL A 176 -6.73 -3.57 2.24
C VAL A 176 -6.92 -4.58 3.39
N VAL A 177 -7.98 -4.50 4.18
CA VAL A 177 -8.19 -5.43 5.31
C VAL A 177 -8.40 -6.89 4.85
N ASN A 178 -8.93 -7.08 3.65
CA ASN A 178 -9.20 -8.40 3.07
C ASN A 178 -7.98 -8.98 2.32
N GLU A 179 -7.19 -8.14 1.63
CA GLU A 179 -6.12 -8.60 0.74
C GLU A 179 -4.69 -8.42 1.29
N ALA A 180 -4.50 -7.66 2.38
CA ALA A 180 -3.20 -7.55 3.06
C ALA A 180 -2.84 -8.85 3.83
N LYS A 181 -2.37 -9.86 3.08
CA LYS A 181 -2.00 -11.20 3.56
C LYS A 181 -0.48 -11.39 3.70
N GLU A 182 0.31 -10.64 2.96
CA GLU A 182 1.77 -10.73 2.98
C GLU A 182 2.38 -10.03 4.19
N VAL A 183 3.54 -10.52 4.67
CA VAL A 183 4.28 -9.96 5.81
C VAL A 183 4.55 -8.46 5.63
N ARG A 184 4.89 -8.02 4.40
CA ARG A 184 5.15 -6.62 4.08
C ARG A 184 3.92 -5.71 4.23
N HIS A 185 2.71 -6.24 4.12
CA HIS A 185 1.46 -5.49 4.24
C HIS A 185 0.92 -5.46 5.67
N LEU A 186 1.47 -6.25 6.60
CA LEU A 186 0.89 -6.39 7.94
C LEU A 186 0.85 -5.07 8.73
N MET A 187 1.84 -4.19 8.50
CA MET A 187 1.90 -2.85 9.12
C MET A 187 0.77 -1.92 8.65
N LEU A 188 0.10 -2.25 7.54
CA LEU A 188 -0.96 -1.45 6.93
C LEU A 188 -2.35 -1.79 7.49
N LEU A 189 -2.50 -3.00 8.05
CA LEU A 189 -3.78 -3.52 8.52
C LEU A 189 -4.39 -2.68 9.64
N VAL A 190 -3.63 -2.42 10.70
CA VAL A 190 -4.16 -1.72 11.87
C VAL A 190 -4.67 -0.32 11.52
N PRO A 191 -3.90 0.53 10.79
CA PRO A 191 -4.42 1.80 10.28
C PRO A 191 -5.68 1.63 9.44
N ALA A 192 -5.71 0.67 8.50
CA ALA A 192 -6.87 0.44 7.63
C ALA A 192 -8.14 0.07 8.43
N TYR A 193 -8.03 -0.84 9.40
CA TYR A 193 -9.15 -1.20 10.27
C TYR A 193 -9.69 0.00 11.05
N LEU A 194 -8.81 0.81 11.65
CA LEU A 194 -9.21 1.98 12.45
C LEU A 194 -9.95 3.01 11.58
N ARG A 195 -9.45 3.28 10.37
CA ARG A 195 -10.08 4.22 9.43
C ARG A 195 -11.41 3.68 8.89
N LEU A 196 -11.46 2.41 8.50
CA LEU A 196 -12.68 1.78 8.01
C LEU A 196 -13.82 1.86 9.04
N VAL A 197 -13.56 1.47 10.29
CA VAL A 197 -14.56 1.56 11.37
C VAL A 197 -15.01 3.01 11.57
N GLN A 198 -14.09 3.96 11.52
CA GLN A 198 -14.44 5.37 11.69
C GLN A 198 -15.36 5.87 10.56
N LEU A 199 -15.05 5.55 9.31
CA LEU A 199 -15.83 5.96 8.15
C LEU A 199 -17.21 5.28 8.10
N LEU A 200 -17.28 3.98 8.40
CA LEU A 200 -18.57 3.26 8.47
C LEU A 200 -19.50 3.86 9.53
N LEU A 201 -18.96 4.21 10.70
CA LEU A 201 -19.74 4.87 11.74
C LEU A 201 -20.21 6.27 11.32
N GLN A 202 -19.40 7.01 10.55
CA GLN A 202 -19.80 8.32 10.02
C GLN A 202 -20.87 8.21 8.93
N ALA A 203 -20.82 7.14 8.13
CA ALA A 203 -21.83 6.81 7.12
C ALA A 203 -23.13 6.23 7.71
N GLY A 204 -23.15 5.89 9.01
CA GLY A 204 -24.30 5.26 9.66
C GLY A 204 -24.39 3.74 9.47
N GLU A 205 -23.37 3.12 8.86
CA GLU A 205 -23.26 1.68 8.60
C GLU A 205 -22.82 0.92 9.86
N GLU A 206 -23.62 1.02 10.92
CA GLU A 206 -23.31 0.49 12.25
C GLU A 206 -23.14 -1.04 12.29
N ALA A 207 -23.92 -1.77 11.48
CA ALA A 207 -23.85 -3.23 11.41
C ALA A 207 -22.51 -3.70 10.82
N GLU A 208 -22.10 -3.12 9.69
CA GLU A 208 -20.81 -3.42 9.08
C GLU A 208 -19.65 -2.98 9.99
N ALA A 209 -19.76 -1.81 10.63
CA ALA A 209 -18.75 -1.35 11.57
C ALA A 209 -18.52 -2.38 12.71
N LEU A 210 -19.59 -3.00 13.22
CA LEU A 210 -19.49 -4.04 14.24
C LEU A 210 -18.76 -5.29 13.70
N GLU A 211 -19.11 -5.76 12.51
CA GLU A 211 -18.45 -6.91 11.87
C GLU A 211 -16.95 -6.68 11.67
N VAL A 212 -16.57 -5.48 11.22
CA VAL A 212 -15.17 -5.08 11.02
C VAL A 212 -14.42 -5.07 12.36
N ILE A 213 -15.03 -4.58 13.45
CA ILE A 213 -14.42 -4.63 14.78
C ILE A 213 -14.20 -6.08 15.24
N GLU A 214 -15.18 -6.96 15.02
CA GLU A 214 -15.05 -8.38 15.38
C GLU A 214 -14.01 -9.11 14.53
N GLN A 215 -13.88 -8.77 13.25
CA GLN A 215 -12.80 -9.25 12.39
C GLN A 215 -11.43 -8.79 12.91
N PHE A 216 -11.29 -7.53 13.33
CA PHE A 216 -10.08 -7.00 13.94
C PHE A 216 -9.70 -7.75 15.21
N GLU A 217 -10.66 -7.98 16.12
CA GLU A 217 -10.42 -8.69 17.38
C GLU A 217 -9.99 -10.15 17.15
N ARG A 218 -10.60 -10.83 16.18
CA ARG A 218 -10.21 -12.20 15.77
C ARG A 218 -8.81 -12.23 15.17
N ARG A 219 -8.45 -11.25 14.32
CA ARG A 219 -7.15 -11.19 13.65
C ARG A 219 -6.02 -10.79 14.61
N PHE A 220 -6.30 -9.93 15.58
CA PHE A 220 -5.32 -9.43 16.56
C PHE A 220 -5.71 -9.79 18.00
N PRO A 221 -5.65 -11.07 18.39
CA PRO A 221 -6.00 -11.49 19.74
C PRO A 221 -5.09 -10.83 20.78
N ARG A 222 -5.63 -10.50 21.96
CA ARG A 222 -4.89 -9.83 23.05
C ARG A 222 -3.69 -10.64 23.57
N SER A 223 -3.69 -11.96 23.37
CA SER A 223 -2.60 -12.85 23.76
C SER A 223 -1.35 -12.74 22.88
N LYS A 224 -1.44 -12.11 21.71
CA LYS A 224 -0.33 -11.99 20.75
C LYS A 224 0.19 -10.55 20.69
N ARG A 225 1.51 -10.43 20.47
CA ARG A 225 2.23 -9.16 20.34
C ARG A 225 3.24 -9.24 19.19
N GLY A 226 3.58 -8.10 18.61
CA GLY A 226 4.55 -7.97 17.52
C GLY A 226 4.58 -6.55 16.99
N SER A 227 5.53 -6.25 16.11
CA SER A 227 5.71 -4.91 15.52
C SER A 227 4.51 -4.44 14.69
N HIS A 228 3.77 -5.36 14.09
CA HIS A 228 2.56 -5.11 13.29
C HIS A 228 1.26 -5.31 14.09
N PHE A 229 1.34 -5.63 15.38
CA PHE A 229 0.16 -5.75 16.24
C PHE A 229 -0.29 -4.37 16.72
N PRO A 230 -1.60 -4.19 16.95
CA PRO A 230 -2.12 -2.93 17.45
C PRO A 230 -1.60 -2.62 18.85
N LEU A 231 -1.28 -1.34 19.05
CA LEU A 231 -0.93 -0.77 20.35
C LEU A 231 -2.18 -0.67 21.24
N GLU A 232 -2.00 -0.55 22.56
CA GLU A 232 -3.12 -0.44 23.50
C GLU A 232 -4.10 0.71 23.16
N PRO A 233 -3.65 1.93 22.81
CA PRO A 233 -4.58 3.00 22.42
C PRO A 233 -5.46 2.64 21.20
N GLN A 234 -4.93 1.82 20.28
CA GLN A 234 -5.69 1.37 19.10
C GLN A 234 -6.69 0.28 19.47
N ARG A 235 -6.37 -0.56 20.46
CA ARG A 235 -7.30 -1.55 21.03
C ARG A 235 -8.42 -0.86 21.80
N ASP A 236 -8.08 0.14 22.61
CA ASP A 236 -9.04 0.93 23.37
C ASP A 236 -10.01 1.67 22.46
N PHE A 237 -9.52 2.21 21.33
CA PHE A 237 -10.38 2.77 20.29
C PHE A 237 -11.43 1.76 19.83
N MET A 238 -11.02 0.54 19.44
CA MET A 238 -11.95 -0.48 18.96
C MET A 238 -12.95 -0.92 20.05
N THR A 239 -12.47 -1.13 21.27
CA THR A 239 -13.33 -1.51 22.41
C THR A 239 -14.36 -0.41 22.73
N SER A 240 -13.95 0.86 22.70
CA SER A 240 -14.84 2.01 22.90
C SER A 240 -15.92 2.07 21.82
N LYS A 241 -15.55 1.94 20.54
CA LYS A 241 -16.51 1.94 19.43
C LYS A 241 -17.51 0.78 19.52
N LYS A 242 -17.04 -0.44 19.81
CA LYS A 242 -17.89 -1.62 20.00
C LYS A 242 -18.89 -1.41 21.14
N SER A 243 -18.42 -0.90 22.28
CA SER A 243 -19.27 -0.66 23.45
C SER A 243 -20.38 0.34 23.15
N ASN A 244 -20.09 1.36 22.34
CA ASN A 244 -21.09 2.35 21.94
C ASN A 244 -22.12 1.76 20.96
N LEU A 245 -21.69 0.97 19.98
CA LEU A 245 -22.57 0.25 19.05
C LEU A 245 -23.51 -0.73 19.78
N MET A 246 -22.98 -1.49 20.73
CA MET A 246 -23.80 -2.43 21.51
C MET A 246 -24.84 -1.73 22.39
N LYS A 247 -24.57 -0.48 22.83
CA LYS A 247 -25.53 0.33 23.58
C LYS A 247 -26.61 0.94 22.68
N SER A 248 -26.31 1.23 21.41
CA SER A 248 -27.28 1.77 20.46
C SER A 248 -28.22 0.70 19.88
N LEU A 249 -27.78 -0.57 19.80
CA LEU A 249 -28.61 -1.70 19.34
C LEU A 249 -29.96 -1.87 20.08
N PRO A 250 -30.02 -1.90 21.43
CA PRO A 250 -31.30 -2.10 22.14
C PRO A 250 -32.29 -0.94 21.98
N LEU A 251 -31.81 0.27 21.64
CA LEU A 251 -32.66 1.43 21.42
C LEU A 251 -33.37 1.40 20.05
N LYS A 252 -32.80 0.72 19.04
CA LYS A 252 -33.39 0.62 17.68
C LYS A 252 -34.41 -0.51 17.54
N MET A 253 -34.41 -1.51 18.41
CA MET A 253 -35.41 -2.60 18.40
C MET A 253 -36.74 -2.24 19.09
N SER A 254 -36.82 -1.05 19.70
CA SER A 254 -37.97 -0.59 20.48
C SER A 254 -38.80 0.51 19.78
N ALA A 255 -38.58 0.73 18.47
CA ALA A 255 -39.23 1.75 17.66
C ALA A 255 -40.04 1.14 16.51
#